data_AF-A0A7K1LSW6-F1
#
_entry.id   AF-A0A7K1LSW6-F1
#
_cell.length_a   1.000
_cell.length_b   1.000
_cell.length_c   1.000
_cell.angle_alpha   90.00
_cell.angle_beta   90.00
_cell.angle_gamma   90.00
#
_symmetry.space_group_name_H-M   'P 1'
#
loop_
_entity.id
_entity.type
_entity.pdbx_description
1 polymer ?
#
loop_
_entity_poly.entity_id
_entity_poly.type
_entity_poly.pdbx_seq_one_letter_code
_entity_poly.pdbx_strand_id
1 'polypeptide(L)'
;MKIYKILIYSTLLILFSFNSNAQTEINQKKTSDSLIQGKFEFELYFAEWGGRMKNGSCDVIIEGNKITVLQNEKTVLTGGKILAEGFLLKHESGRWIIANKDSDKNAEEIGGCSGGPIPIDLEKKIIEWC
;
A
#
# COMPACT_ATOMS: atom_id res chain seq x y z
N MET A 1 -23.85 -32.46 73.30
CA MET A 1 -22.67 -32.80 72.48
C MET A 1 -23.12 -33.75 71.37
N LYS A 2 -23.01 -33.29 70.11
CA LYS A 2 -23.21 -33.98 68.81
C LYS A 2 -24.53 -34.75 68.57
N ILE A 3 -25.48 -34.06 67.94
CA ILE A 3 -26.55 -34.66 67.13
C ILE A 3 -26.18 -34.34 65.68
N TYR A 4 -25.87 -35.35 64.86
CA TYR A 4 -25.75 -35.17 63.41
C TYR A 4 -26.96 -35.83 62.74
N LYS A 5 -27.83 -34.97 62.20
CA LYS A 5 -28.97 -35.34 61.35
C LYS A 5 -28.44 -35.77 59.98
N ILE A 6 -28.84 -36.95 59.56
CA ILE A 6 -28.76 -37.46 58.18
C ILE A 6 -29.97 -36.93 57.41
N LEU A 7 -29.77 -36.45 56.17
CA LEU A 7 -30.82 -36.36 55.15
C LEU A 7 -30.23 -36.29 53.72
N ILE A 8 -30.04 -37.50 53.18
CA ILE A 8 -30.36 -38.03 51.85
C ILE A 8 -30.88 -37.06 50.75
N TYR A 9 -30.15 -37.08 49.62
CA TYR A 9 -30.50 -36.96 48.18
C TYR A 9 -31.60 -36.00 47.69
N SER A 10 -31.29 -35.22 46.65
CA SER A 10 -32.03 -35.26 45.35
C SER A 10 -31.38 -34.35 44.30
N THR A 11 -31.30 -34.88 43.08
CA THR A 11 -30.82 -34.30 41.82
C THR A 11 -31.40 -32.93 41.45
N LEU A 12 -30.57 -31.99 40.97
CA LEU A 12 -30.85 -31.30 39.70
C LEU A 12 -29.59 -30.60 39.14
N LEU A 13 -29.23 -31.01 37.92
CA LEU A 13 -28.30 -30.35 37.01
C LEU A 13 -28.81 -28.93 36.71
N ILE A 14 -28.00 -27.89 36.93
CA ILE A 14 -28.20 -26.62 36.22
C ILE A 14 -26.85 -26.18 35.65
N LEU A 15 -26.66 -26.50 34.37
CA LEU A 15 -25.68 -25.88 33.50
C LEU A 15 -26.11 -24.42 33.28
N PHE A 16 -25.48 -23.48 33.97
CA PHE A 16 -25.54 -22.07 33.57
C PHE A 16 -24.28 -21.73 32.78
N SER A 17 -24.40 -21.85 31.47
CA SER A 17 -23.46 -21.30 30.50
C SER A 17 -23.53 -19.77 30.56
N PHE A 18 -22.63 -19.13 31.29
CA PHE A 18 -22.39 -17.70 31.12
C PHE A 18 -21.33 -17.51 30.02
N ASN A 19 -21.81 -17.35 28.79
CA ASN A 19 -21.06 -16.69 27.73
C ASN A 19 -20.88 -15.21 28.13
N SER A 20 -19.74 -14.87 28.71
CA SER A 20 -19.32 -13.47 28.82
C SER A 20 -18.52 -13.09 27.58
N ASN A 21 -19.22 -12.57 26.57
CA ASN A 21 -18.62 -11.73 25.53
C ASN A 21 -18.05 -10.47 26.20
N ALA A 22 -16.79 -10.52 26.62
CA ALA A 22 -16.02 -9.33 26.97
C ALA A 22 -15.27 -8.88 25.71
N GLN A 23 -15.99 -8.15 24.85
CA GLN A 23 -15.40 -7.42 23.74
C GLN A 23 -15.30 -5.95 24.16
N THR A 24 -14.06 -5.48 24.35
CA THR A 24 -13.52 -4.11 24.45
C THR A 24 -12.39 -4.17 25.47
N GLU A 25 -11.13 -4.06 25.08
CA GLU A 25 -10.52 -2.79 24.73
C GLU A 25 -9.68 -2.82 23.43
N ILE A 26 -9.85 -1.74 22.70
CA ILE A 26 -9.31 -1.42 21.40
C ILE A 26 -7.87 -0.93 21.65
N ASN A 27 -6.89 -1.77 21.37
CA ASN A 27 -5.50 -1.33 21.20
C ASN A 27 -4.92 -1.90 19.92
N GLN A 28 -5.64 -1.70 18.81
CA GLN A 28 -4.99 -1.65 17.50
C GLN A 28 -4.43 -0.25 17.30
N LYS A 29 -3.18 -0.09 17.74
CA LYS A 29 -2.31 1.00 17.34
C LYS A 29 -2.27 1.03 15.80
N LYS A 30 -2.92 2.05 15.24
CA LYS A 30 -2.84 2.48 13.84
C LYS A 30 -1.37 2.53 13.38
N THR A 31 -1.07 1.81 12.30
CA THR A 31 -0.38 2.22 11.06
C THR A 31 0.03 0.95 10.30
N SER A 32 -0.70 0.56 9.25
CA SER A 32 -0.19 -0.44 8.31
C SER A 32 0.66 0.29 7.28
N ASP A 33 1.97 0.39 7.53
CA ASP A 33 3.03 0.87 6.61
C ASP A 33 3.21 -0.04 5.36
N SER A 34 2.17 -0.76 4.94
CA SER A 34 2.24 -1.66 3.80
C SER A 34 1.97 -0.86 2.52
N LEU A 35 2.94 -0.88 1.60
CA LEU A 35 2.74 -0.41 0.22
C LEU A 35 1.50 -1.07 -0.39
N ILE A 36 0.74 -0.30 -1.18
CA ILE A 36 -0.36 -0.84 -2.00
C ILE A 36 0.16 -1.93 -2.93
N GLN A 37 -0.63 -2.99 -3.15
CA GLN A 37 -0.24 -4.16 -3.95
C GLN A 37 -1.31 -4.47 -5.00
N GLY A 38 -0.91 -4.96 -6.17
CA GLY A 38 -1.80 -5.38 -7.24
C GLY A 38 -1.71 -4.50 -8.48
N LYS A 39 -2.80 -4.48 -9.25
CA LYS A 39 -2.89 -3.77 -10.54
C LYS A 39 -3.81 -2.56 -10.42
N PHE A 40 -3.38 -1.44 -10.96
CA PHE A 40 -4.06 -0.15 -10.84
C PHE A 40 -3.97 0.65 -12.14
N GLU A 41 -4.93 1.53 -12.37
CA GLU A 41 -4.80 2.58 -13.38
C GLU A 41 -4.31 3.86 -12.68
N PHE A 42 -3.25 4.47 -13.22
CA PHE A 42 -2.65 5.72 -12.75
C PHE A 42 -2.78 6.80 -13.83
N GLU A 43 -2.89 8.06 -13.42
CA GLU A 43 -2.78 9.18 -14.36
C GLU A 43 -1.31 9.39 -14.75
N LEU A 44 -1.08 9.57 -16.05
CA LEU A 44 0.23 9.82 -16.61
C LEU A 44 0.36 11.30 -16.95
N TYR A 45 1.35 11.95 -16.34
CA TYR A 45 1.71 13.33 -16.60
C TYR A 45 3.07 13.39 -17.27
N PHE A 46 3.22 14.27 -18.25
CA PHE A 46 4.50 14.59 -18.87
C PHE A 46 5.19 15.69 -18.10
N ALA A 47 6.48 15.51 -17.83
CA ALA A 47 7.30 16.55 -17.24
C ALA A 47 7.59 17.64 -18.29
N GLU A 48 7.36 18.90 -17.93
CA GLU A 48 7.48 20.05 -18.82
C GLU A 48 8.23 21.20 -18.13
N TRP A 49 8.75 22.15 -18.90
CA TRP A 49 9.41 23.33 -18.35
C TRP A 49 8.44 24.10 -17.42
N GLY A 50 8.77 24.14 -16.12
CA GLY A 50 7.96 24.82 -15.12
C GLY A 50 6.75 24.04 -14.58
N GLY A 51 6.61 22.75 -14.89
CA GLY A 51 5.54 21.94 -14.30
C GLY A 51 5.32 20.59 -14.97
N ARG A 52 4.04 20.22 -15.10
CA ARG A 52 3.61 18.95 -15.71
C ARG A 52 2.33 19.11 -16.49
N MET A 53 2.19 18.37 -17.59
CA MET A 53 0.99 18.34 -18.43
C MET A 53 0.32 16.97 -18.33
N LYS A 54 -1.01 16.94 -18.16
CA LYS A 54 -1.74 15.66 -18.19
C LYS A 54 -1.67 15.07 -19.59
N ASN A 55 -1.17 13.85 -19.72
CA ASN A 55 -1.12 13.14 -21.00
C ASN A 55 -2.29 12.15 -21.13
N GLY A 56 -2.42 11.23 -20.17
CA GLY A 56 -3.35 10.12 -20.28
C GLY A 56 -3.34 9.24 -19.03
N SER A 57 -3.42 7.93 -19.22
CA SER A 57 -3.32 6.96 -18.12
C SER A 57 -2.41 5.78 -18.46
N CYS A 58 -2.01 5.05 -17.43
CA CYS A 58 -1.16 3.87 -17.57
C CYS A 58 -1.58 2.80 -16.57
N ASP A 59 -1.28 1.54 -16.89
CA ASP A 59 -1.48 0.44 -15.96
C ASP A 59 -0.23 0.26 -15.11
N VAL A 60 -0.42 0.15 -13.80
CA VAL A 60 0.65 0.00 -12.82
C VAL A 60 0.47 -1.31 -12.07
N ILE A 61 1.51 -2.12 -12.04
CA ILE A 61 1.56 -3.38 -11.30
C ILE A 61 2.58 -3.22 -10.16
N ILE A 62 2.16 -3.45 -8.92
CA ILE A 62 3.01 -3.39 -7.73
C ILE A 62 3.02 -4.75 -7.04
N GLU A 63 4.22 -5.32 -6.90
CA GLU A 63 4.48 -6.63 -6.30
C GLU A 63 5.68 -6.53 -5.34
N GLY A 64 5.40 -6.51 -4.04
CA GLY A 64 6.38 -6.15 -3.01
C GLY A 64 6.82 -4.70 -3.17
N ASN A 65 8.11 -4.49 -3.36
CA ASN A 65 8.69 -3.18 -3.69
C ASN A 65 8.96 -3.01 -5.19
N LYS A 66 8.61 -3.98 -6.04
CA LYS A 66 8.78 -3.85 -7.49
C LYS A 66 7.57 -3.17 -8.11
N ILE A 67 7.80 -2.40 -9.14
CA ILE A 67 6.77 -1.72 -9.91
C ILE A 67 7.04 -1.85 -11.41
N THR A 68 5.98 -2.11 -12.16
CA THR A 68 5.98 -2.06 -13.62
C THR A 68 4.88 -1.12 -14.08
N VAL A 69 5.25 -0.16 -14.93
CA VAL A 69 4.36 0.82 -15.55
C VAL A 69 4.20 0.46 -17.03
N LEU A 70 2.97 0.28 -17.45
CA LEU A 70 2.61 -0.21 -18.77
C LEU A 70 1.74 0.84 -19.46
N GLN A 71 2.00 1.06 -20.76
CA GLN A 71 1.02 1.76 -21.58
C GLN A 71 -0.23 0.89 -21.76
N ASN A 72 -1.38 1.54 -21.85
CA ASN A 72 -2.69 0.90 -22.01
C ASN A 72 -3.38 1.39 -23.29
N GLU A 73 -4.60 0.94 -23.55
CA GLU A 73 -5.34 1.28 -24.78
C GLU A 73 -5.63 2.78 -24.93
N LYS A 74 -5.62 3.54 -23.82
CA LYS A 74 -5.89 4.99 -23.82
C LYS A 74 -4.63 5.81 -24.12
N THR A 75 -3.44 5.23 -23.99
CA THR A 75 -2.18 5.97 -24.08
C THR A 75 -1.08 5.07 -24.63
N VAL A 76 -0.77 5.25 -25.93
CA VAL A 76 0.28 4.53 -26.65
C VAL A 76 1.36 5.53 -27.06
N LEU A 77 2.49 5.52 -26.35
CA LEU A 77 3.56 6.51 -26.47
C LEU A 77 4.83 5.94 -27.10
N THR A 78 5.08 4.65 -26.89
CA THR A 78 6.25 3.95 -27.39
C THR A 78 5.85 2.75 -28.26
N GLY A 79 6.82 2.16 -28.96
CA GLY A 79 6.62 0.92 -29.71
C GLY A 79 6.56 -0.36 -28.85
N GLY A 80 6.73 -0.27 -27.52
CA GLY A 80 6.74 -1.39 -26.58
C GLY A 80 5.69 -1.27 -25.49
N LYS A 81 5.40 -2.32 -24.70
CA LYS A 81 4.34 -2.24 -23.67
C LYS A 81 4.76 -1.51 -22.39
N ILE A 82 6.03 -1.59 -22.03
CA ILE A 82 6.56 -1.07 -20.76
C ILE A 82 7.00 0.39 -20.95
N LEU A 83 6.53 1.28 -20.09
CA LEU A 83 6.98 2.67 -20.00
C LEU A 83 8.12 2.82 -18.99
N ALA A 84 8.03 2.11 -17.87
CA ALA A 84 9.05 2.09 -16.83
C ALA A 84 8.96 0.82 -15.98
N GLU A 85 10.08 0.40 -15.41
CA GLU A 85 10.15 -0.67 -14.42
C GLU A 85 11.22 -0.35 -13.37
N GLY A 86 11.05 -0.85 -12.15
CA GLY A 86 12.04 -0.62 -11.10
C GLY A 86 11.52 -0.95 -9.70
N PHE A 87 12.05 -0.21 -8.72
CA PHE A 87 11.74 -0.36 -7.31
C PHE A 87 11.06 0.89 -6.76
N LEU A 88 10.00 0.71 -5.96
CA LEU A 88 9.38 1.77 -5.18
C LEU A 88 10.25 2.10 -3.96
N LEU A 89 10.92 3.24 -4.02
CA LEU A 89 11.74 3.75 -2.92
C LEU A 89 11.26 5.14 -2.48
N LYS A 90 11.52 5.47 -1.21
CA LYS A 90 11.29 6.81 -0.68
C LYS A 90 12.58 7.62 -0.86
N HIS A 91 12.52 8.67 -1.67
CA HIS A 91 13.61 9.62 -1.84
C HIS A 91 13.85 10.44 -0.56
N GLU A 92 15.04 11.00 -0.34
CA GLU A 92 15.37 11.85 0.81
C GLU A 92 14.47 13.10 0.91
N SER A 93 13.95 13.57 -0.23
CA SER A 93 12.95 14.64 -0.28
C SER A 93 11.56 14.22 0.26
N GLY A 94 11.37 12.95 0.61
CA GLY A 94 10.10 12.39 1.06
C GLY A 94 9.14 12.02 -0.07
N ARG A 95 9.49 12.21 -1.34
CA ARG A 95 8.68 11.74 -2.48
C ARG A 95 8.90 10.25 -2.72
N TRP A 96 7.86 9.56 -3.17
CA TRP A 96 8.03 8.21 -3.71
C TRP A 96 8.58 8.30 -5.13
N ILE A 97 9.47 7.37 -5.46
CA ILE A 97 10.13 7.28 -6.75
C ILE A 97 10.14 5.84 -7.27
N ILE A 98 10.14 5.69 -8.59
CA ILE A 98 10.53 4.47 -9.29
C ILE A 98 12.02 4.56 -9.55
N ALA A 99 12.78 3.80 -8.78
CA ALA A 99 14.24 3.78 -8.80
C ALA A 99 14.76 2.55 -9.54
N ASN A 100 15.93 2.69 -10.17
CA ASN A 100 16.65 1.57 -10.78
C ASN A 100 17.59 0.89 -9.78
N LYS A 101 18.07 1.65 -8.79
CA LYS A 101 19.02 1.20 -7.76
C LYS A 101 18.77 1.90 -6.43
N ASP A 102 19.26 1.30 -5.34
CA ASP A 102 19.02 1.82 -3.98
C ASP A 102 19.58 3.24 -3.77
N SER A 103 20.70 3.58 -4.42
CA SER A 103 21.32 4.91 -4.32
C SER A 103 20.45 6.04 -4.87
N ASP A 104 19.44 5.74 -5.69
CA ASP A 104 18.55 6.74 -6.26
C ASP A 104 17.69 7.42 -5.19
N LYS A 105 17.65 6.88 -3.95
CA LYS A 105 17.05 7.55 -2.78
C LYS A 105 17.68 8.91 -2.46
N ASN A 106 18.91 9.16 -2.92
CA ASN A 106 19.64 10.40 -2.71
C ASN A 106 20.05 11.03 -4.05
N ALA A 107 19.29 10.78 -5.12
CA ALA A 107 19.55 11.40 -6.41
C ALA A 107 19.35 12.92 -6.31
N GLU A 108 20.31 13.70 -6.80
CA GLU A 108 20.22 15.16 -6.76
C GLU A 108 18.97 15.68 -7.50
N GLU A 109 18.63 15.02 -8.61
CA GLU A 109 17.45 15.33 -9.42
C GLU A 109 16.50 14.13 -9.49
N ILE A 110 15.20 14.40 -9.33
CA ILE A 110 14.11 13.42 -9.53
C ILE A 110 13.12 13.96 -10.56
N GLY A 111 12.69 13.10 -11.48
CA GLY A 111 11.77 13.47 -12.56
C GLY A 111 12.38 14.39 -13.62
N GLY A 112 11.51 15.07 -14.37
CA GLY A 112 11.94 15.76 -15.58
C GLY A 112 12.49 14.79 -16.63
N CYS A 113 13.15 15.36 -17.63
CA CYS A 113 13.92 14.61 -18.62
C CYS A 113 15.41 14.49 -18.21
N SER A 114 15.69 14.48 -16.89
CA SER A 114 17.04 14.44 -16.31
C SER A 114 17.71 13.05 -16.44
N GLY A 115 16.92 12.01 -16.68
CA GLY A 115 17.36 10.61 -16.56
C GLY A 115 17.44 10.11 -15.13
N GLY A 116 17.04 10.92 -14.15
CA GLY A 116 16.89 10.54 -12.74
C GLY A 116 15.68 9.62 -12.49
N PRO A 117 15.46 9.20 -11.23
CA PRO A 117 14.35 8.32 -10.89
C PRO A 117 13.00 9.01 -11.09
N ILE A 118 11.99 8.22 -11.45
CA ILE A 118 10.68 8.70 -11.90
C ILE A 118 9.79 8.97 -10.68
N PRO A 119 9.30 10.21 -10.45
CA PRO A 119 8.44 10.50 -9.33
C PRO A 119 7.06 9.86 -9.47
N ILE A 120 6.55 9.32 -8.36
CA ILE A 120 5.22 8.70 -8.28
C ILE A 120 4.50 9.16 -7.02
N ASP A 121 3.22 9.44 -7.14
CA ASP A 121 2.31 9.68 -6.01
C ASP A 121 1.36 8.49 -5.90
N LEU A 122 1.62 7.60 -4.94
CA LEU A 122 0.85 6.37 -4.72
C LEU A 122 -0.57 6.64 -4.20
N GLU A 123 -0.77 7.77 -3.50
CA GLU A 123 -2.08 8.14 -2.94
C GLU A 123 -2.96 8.74 -4.03
N LYS A 124 -2.41 9.70 -4.80
CA LYS A 124 -3.12 10.34 -5.91
C LYS A 124 -3.13 9.49 -7.19
N LYS A 125 -2.37 8.41 -7.22
CA LYS A 125 -2.14 7.54 -8.38
C LYS A 125 -1.65 8.33 -9.61
N ILE A 126 -0.58 9.09 -9.43
CA ILE A 126 0.02 9.91 -10.49
C ILE A 126 1.45 9.45 -10.74
N ILE A 127 1.82 9.28 -12.00
CA ILE A 127 3.21 9.13 -12.46
C ILE A 127 3.59 10.36 -13.29
N GLU A 128 4.79 10.88 -13.05
CA GLU A 128 5.40 11.94 -13.85
C GLU A 128 6.51 11.36 -14.70
N TRP A 129 6.29 11.28 -16.01
CA TRP A 129 7.14 10.59 -16.97
C TRP A 129 7.68 11.54 -18.03
N CYS A 130 8.89 11.24 -18.49
CA CYS A 130 9.52 11.73 -19.72
C CYS A 130 10.15 10.48 -20.37
#